data_AF-A0A1H7VBZ8-F1
#
_entry.id   AF-A0A1H7VBZ8-F1
#
_cell.length_a   1.000
_cell.length_b   1.000
_cell.length_c   1.000
_cell.angle_alpha   90.00
_cell.angle_beta   90.00
_cell.angle_gamma   90.00
#
_symmetry.space_group_name_H-M   'P 1'
#
loop_
_entity.id
_entity.type
_entity.pdbx_description
1 polymer ?
#
loop_
_entity_poly.entity_id
_entity_poly.type
_entity_poly.pdbx_seq_one_letter_code
_entity_poly.pdbx_strand_id
1 'polypeptide(L)'
;MRVDELLMEPTLAQELADEAARLPVPPAQEQERLRHQLEASERPPQDTAWPQVLQAPREKQDTRYADPATSHRPVVGPVLVFAKRSFRRLFQPFINEVMRRQVEFNEALLDSLALIYDEQRENARAQAAWRKDITERLERLEQARPPDRER
;
A
#
# COMPACT_ATOMS: atom_id res chain seq x y z
N MET A 1 24.67 -8.33 -6.49
CA MET A 1 24.65 -9.59 -5.73
C MET A 1 23.32 -9.60 -4.98
N ARG A 2 22.48 -10.63 -5.15
CA ARG A 2 21.11 -10.64 -4.60
C ARG A 2 21.13 -11.17 -3.17
N VAL A 3 20.29 -10.61 -2.29
CA VAL A 3 20.15 -11.05 -0.89
C VAL A 3 19.74 -12.54 -0.80
N ASP A 4 18.99 -13.03 -1.79
CA ASP A 4 18.59 -14.44 -1.88
C ASP A 4 19.77 -15.41 -2.05
N GLU A 5 20.88 -14.98 -2.65
CA GLU A 5 22.10 -15.82 -2.77
C GLU A 5 22.83 -15.94 -1.42
N LEU A 6 22.73 -14.92 -0.56
CA LEU A 6 23.34 -14.89 0.77
C LEU A 6 22.65 -15.85 1.75
N LEU A 7 21.35 -16.10 1.56
CA LEU A 7 20.54 -16.94 2.45
C LEU A 7 20.62 -18.44 2.12
N MET A 8 21.05 -18.79 0.90
CA MET A 8 21.02 -20.17 0.39
C MET A 8 22.38 -20.89 0.51
N GLU A 9 23.46 -20.17 0.78
CA GLU A 9 24.82 -20.72 0.86
C GLU A 9 25.39 -20.59 2.29
N PRO A 10 25.43 -21.68 3.07
CA PRO A 10 25.74 -21.63 4.51
C PRO A 10 27.17 -21.17 4.79
N THR A 11 28.10 -21.39 3.86
CA THR A 11 29.50 -20.94 3.96
C THR A 11 29.61 -19.42 3.86
N LEU A 12 28.82 -18.81 2.99
CA LEU A 12 28.87 -17.37 2.72
C LEU A 12 28.18 -16.57 3.84
N ALA A 13 27.13 -17.13 4.44
CA ALA A 13 26.54 -16.61 5.68
C ALA A 13 27.55 -16.62 6.84
N GLN A 14 28.38 -17.67 6.94
CA GLN A 14 29.41 -17.79 7.97
C GLN A 14 30.54 -16.75 7.77
N GLU A 15 31.01 -16.58 6.54
CA GLU A 15 32.04 -15.58 6.19
C GLU A 15 31.56 -14.15 6.47
N LEU A 16 30.29 -13.84 6.18
CA LEU A 16 29.70 -12.55 6.50
C LEU A 16 29.58 -12.32 8.01
N ALA A 17 29.24 -13.36 8.79
CA ALA A 17 29.17 -13.26 10.25
C ALA A 17 30.56 -13.00 10.85
N ASP A 18 31.59 -13.68 10.36
CA ASP A 18 32.97 -13.50 10.79
C ASP A 18 33.52 -12.11 10.45
N GLU A 19 33.17 -11.56 9.28
CA GLU A 19 33.57 -10.22 8.88
C GLU A 19 32.78 -9.14 9.63
N ALA A 20 31.48 -9.37 9.88
CA ALA A 20 30.66 -8.49 10.71
C ALA A 20 31.16 -8.42 12.16
N ALA A 21 31.70 -9.53 12.69
CA ALA A 21 32.31 -9.57 14.03
C ALA A 21 33.60 -8.75 14.15
N ARG A 22 34.27 -8.43 13.04
CA ARG A 22 35.47 -7.57 13.01
C ARG A 22 35.14 -6.09 12.97
N LEU A 23 33.89 -5.72 12.67
CA LEU A 23 33.47 -4.33 12.61
C LEU A 23 33.43 -3.74 14.03
N PRO A 24 33.83 -2.47 14.19
CA PRO A 24 33.69 -1.79 15.48
C PRO A 24 32.21 -1.69 15.85
N VAL A 25 31.90 -1.98 17.10
CA VAL A 25 30.54 -1.86 17.64
C VAL A 25 30.11 -0.39 17.54
N PRO A 26 29.00 -0.08 16.85
CA PRO A 26 28.56 1.29 16.68
C PRO A 26 28.22 1.93 18.04
N PRO A 27 28.36 3.25 18.20
CA PRO A 27 28.03 3.95 19.44
C PRO A 27 26.57 3.71 19.84
N ALA A 28 26.30 3.71 21.15
CA ALA A 28 25.00 3.32 21.71
C ALA A 28 23.80 4.11 21.15
N GLN A 29 24.00 5.38 20.79
CA GLN A 29 22.97 6.20 20.14
C GLN A 29 22.58 5.69 18.75
N GLU A 30 23.54 5.18 17.97
CA GLU A 30 23.26 4.64 16.63
C GLU A 30 22.56 3.28 16.73
N GLN A 31 22.93 2.46 17.72
CA GLN A 31 22.24 1.21 18.01
C GLN A 31 20.78 1.44 18.39
N GLU A 32 20.52 2.43 19.25
CA GLU A 32 19.15 2.76 19.66
C GLU A 32 18.32 3.32 18.50
N ARG A 33 18.95 4.13 17.63
CA ARG A 33 18.31 4.61 16.39
C ARG A 33 17.96 3.46 15.45
N LEU A 34 18.87 2.50 15.28
CA LEU A 34 18.65 1.32 14.43
C LEU A 34 17.55 0.41 14.99
N ARG A 35 17.52 0.19 16.31
CA ARG A 35 16.43 -0.55 16.96
C ARG A 35 15.08 0.10 16.70
N HIS A 36 14.97 1.41 16.89
CA HIS A 36 13.72 2.12 16.61
C HIS A 36 13.31 2.07 15.13
N GLN A 37 14.27 2.08 14.20
CA GLN A 37 13.99 1.91 12.77
C GLN A 37 13.50 0.50 12.45
N LEU A 38 14.12 -0.53 13.02
CA LEU A 38 13.71 -1.92 12.90
C LEU A 38 12.31 -2.14 13.47
N GLU A 39 12.05 -1.71 14.70
CA GLU A 39 10.73 -1.78 15.33
C GLU A 39 9.65 -1.05 14.53
N ALA A 40 9.98 0.06 13.88
CA ALA A 40 9.06 0.77 13.00
C ALA A 40 8.76 -0.02 11.72
N SER A 41 9.76 -0.70 11.16
CA SER A 41 9.61 -1.53 9.95
C SER A 41 8.90 -2.86 10.21
N GLU A 42 9.00 -3.42 11.41
CA GLU A 42 8.38 -4.69 11.80
C GLU A 42 6.94 -4.53 12.28
N ARG A 43 6.45 -3.30 12.49
CA ARG A 43 5.04 -3.10 12.82
C ARG A 43 4.18 -3.62 11.67
N PRO A 44 3.23 -4.53 11.95
CA PRO A 44 2.30 -4.97 10.93
C PRO A 44 1.59 -3.72 10.37
N PRO A 45 1.34 -3.66 9.04
CA PRO A 45 0.54 -2.58 8.49
C PRO A 45 -0.76 -2.55 9.28
N GLN A 46 -1.01 -1.42 9.96
CA GLN A 46 -2.24 -1.27 10.72
C GLN A 46 -3.39 -1.54 9.75
N ASP A 47 -4.40 -2.27 10.23
CA ASP A 47 -5.61 -2.62 9.51
C ASP A 47 -6.35 -1.31 9.16
N THR A 48 -5.84 -0.64 8.15
CA THR A 48 -6.18 0.74 7.83
C THR A 48 -7.48 0.63 7.05
N ALA A 49 -8.53 1.22 7.62
CA ALA A 49 -9.80 1.35 6.92
C ALA A 49 -9.53 1.87 5.50
N TRP A 50 -10.08 1.17 4.51
CA TRP A 50 -9.74 1.38 3.11
C TRP A 50 -9.82 2.85 2.70
N PRO A 51 -8.91 3.31 1.81
CA PRO A 51 -8.94 4.68 1.31
C PRO A 51 -10.33 5.07 0.82
N GLN A 52 -10.82 6.24 1.23
CA GLN A 52 -12.16 6.73 0.84
C GLN A 52 -12.39 6.70 -0.68
N VAL A 53 -11.34 7.00 -1.46
CA VAL A 53 -11.37 6.96 -2.93
C VAL A 53 -11.62 5.55 -3.50
N LEU A 54 -11.28 4.50 -2.76
CA LEU A 54 -11.44 3.10 -3.17
C LEU A 54 -12.74 2.45 -2.66
N GLN A 55 -13.53 3.14 -1.81
CA GLN A 55 -14.77 2.57 -1.26
C GLN A 55 -15.82 2.28 -2.33
N ALA A 56 -16.12 3.25 -3.20
CA ALA A 56 -17.11 3.05 -4.26
C ALA A 56 -16.70 1.98 -5.30
N PRO A 57 -15.42 1.88 -5.73
CA PRO A 57 -14.95 0.74 -6.50
C PRO A 57 -15.08 -0.60 -5.77
N ARG A 58 -14.76 -0.64 -4.48
CA ARG A 58 -14.87 -1.84 -3.65
C ARG A 58 -16.31 -2.36 -3.55
N GLU A 59 -17.28 -1.47 -3.37
CA GLU A 59 -18.71 -1.83 -3.40
C GLU A 59 -19.15 -2.44 -4.73
N LYS A 60 -18.43 -2.12 -5.82
CA LYS A 60 -18.74 -2.57 -7.18
C LYS A 60 -17.84 -3.70 -7.67
N GLN A 61 -16.90 -4.18 -6.85
CA GLN A 61 -15.92 -5.20 -7.26
C GLN A 61 -16.61 -6.51 -7.65
N ASP A 62 -17.75 -6.82 -7.01
CA ASP A 62 -18.55 -8.00 -7.26
C ASP A 62 -19.91 -7.65 -7.89
N THR A 63 -19.99 -7.80 -9.21
CA THR A 63 -21.21 -7.56 -9.97
C THR A 63 -22.13 -8.78 -10.04
N ARG A 64 -21.76 -9.93 -9.46
CA ARG A 64 -22.55 -11.19 -9.55
C ARG A 64 -23.92 -11.08 -8.90
N TYR A 65 -24.09 -10.14 -7.95
CA TYR A 65 -25.29 -9.98 -7.15
C TYR A 65 -26.06 -8.67 -7.39
N ALA A 66 -25.57 -7.74 -8.22
CA ALA A 66 -26.23 -6.47 -8.53
C ALA A 66 -27.70 -6.59 -9.02
N ASP A 67 -28.67 -5.99 -8.36
CA ASP A 67 -30.08 -6.13 -8.70
C ASP A 67 -30.42 -5.67 -10.14
N PRO A 68 -31.42 -6.28 -10.80
CA PRO A 68 -31.84 -5.85 -12.14
C PRO A 68 -32.38 -4.41 -12.09
N ALA A 69 -31.91 -3.57 -13.02
CA ALA A 69 -32.41 -2.21 -13.16
C ALA A 69 -33.94 -2.16 -13.28
N THR A 70 -34.57 -1.33 -12.44
CA THR A 70 -36.01 -1.12 -12.43
C THR A 70 -36.45 -0.40 -13.69
N SER A 71 -37.70 -0.65 -14.12
CA SER A 71 -38.28 0.02 -15.29
C SER A 71 -39.42 0.93 -14.85
N HIS A 72 -39.35 2.22 -15.23
CA HIS A 72 -40.37 3.23 -14.94
C HIS A 72 -41.59 3.17 -15.88
N ARG A 73 -41.64 2.20 -16.82
CA ARG A 73 -42.75 2.10 -17.77
C ARG A 73 -43.96 1.41 -17.11
N PRO A 74 -45.16 2.04 -17.11
CA PRO A 74 -46.34 1.43 -16.52
C PRO A 74 -46.70 0.11 -17.24
N VAL A 75 -47.09 -0.90 -16.46
CA VAL A 75 -47.53 -2.25 -16.88
C VAL A 75 -46.45 -3.16 -17.50
N VAL A 76 -45.69 -2.67 -18.47
CA VAL A 76 -44.63 -3.46 -19.14
C VAL A 76 -43.37 -3.54 -18.26
N GLY A 77 -43.13 -2.53 -17.43
CA GLY A 77 -41.97 -2.47 -16.54
C GLY A 77 -41.86 -3.65 -15.57
N PRO A 78 -42.91 -3.99 -14.80
CA PRO A 78 -42.90 -5.13 -13.88
C PRO A 78 -42.63 -6.47 -14.58
N VAL A 79 -43.22 -6.71 -15.75
CA VAL A 79 -43.01 -7.94 -16.53
C VAL A 79 -41.56 -8.05 -16.99
N LEU A 80 -40.98 -6.96 -17.49
CA LEU A 80 -39.58 -6.93 -17.90
C LEU A 80 -38.62 -7.15 -16.72
N VAL A 81 -38.91 -6.56 -15.56
CA VAL A 81 -38.09 -6.75 -14.35
C VAL A 81 -38.18 -8.20 -13.87
N PHE A 82 -39.38 -8.80 -13.88
CA PHE A 82 -39.57 -10.21 -13.54
C PHE A 82 -38.80 -11.13 -14.50
N ALA A 83 -38.91 -10.90 -15.81
CA ALA A 83 -38.18 -11.67 -16.81
C ALA A 83 -36.66 -11.58 -16.61
N LYS A 84 -36.11 -10.39 -16.37
CA LYS A 84 -34.68 -10.19 -16.07
C LYS A 84 -34.25 -10.92 -14.81
N ARG A 85 -35.07 -10.88 -13.75
CA ARG A 85 -34.78 -11.55 -12.46
C ARG A 85 -34.79 -13.07 -12.62
N SER A 86 -35.77 -13.60 -13.35
CA SER A 86 -35.89 -15.04 -13.62
C SER A 86 -34.75 -15.56 -14.49
N PHE A 87 -34.41 -14.84 -15.56
CA PHE A 87 -33.24 -15.15 -16.40
C PHE A 87 -31.96 -15.18 -15.56
N ARG A 88 -31.72 -14.14 -14.76
CA ARG A 88 -30.52 -14.07 -13.91
C ARG A 88 -30.46 -15.24 -12.94
N ARG A 89 -31.57 -15.57 -12.29
CA ARG A 89 -31.64 -16.69 -11.34
C ARG A 89 -31.33 -18.03 -12.02
N LEU A 90 -31.85 -18.24 -13.23
CA LEU A 90 -31.61 -19.46 -14.00
C LEU A 90 -30.14 -19.60 -14.43
N PHE A 91 -29.52 -18.50 -14.86
CA PHE A 91 -28.15 -18.47 -15.35
C PHE A 91 -27.10 -18.11 -14.29
N GLN A 92 -27.48 -17.94 -13.02
CA GLN A 92 -26.58 -17.55 -11.93
C GLN A 92 -25.32 -18.43 -11.83
N PRO A 93 -25.36 -19.77 -11.98
CA PRO A 93 -24.16 -20.60 -11.94
C PRO A 93 -23.16 -20.24 -13.05
N PHE A 94 -23.65 -19.98 -14.26
CA PHE A 94 -22.84 -19.56 -15.39
C PHE A 94 -22.28 -18.15 -15.19
N ILE A 95 -23.11 -17.21 -14.72
CA ILE A 95 -22.68 -15.84 -14.38
C ILE A 95 -21.56 -15.89 -13.33
N ASN A 96 -21.70 -16.71 -12.30
CA ASN A 96 -20.69 -16.87 -11.25
C ASN A 96 -19.37 -17.39 -11.82
N GLU A 97 -19.41 -18.40 -12.70
CA GLU A 97 -18.21 -18.98 -13.29
C GLU A 97 -17.50 -17.99 -14.23
N VAL A 98 -18.25 -17.33 -15.12
CA VAL A 98 -17.69 -16.34 -16.07
C VAL A 98 -17.12 -15.13 -15.33
N MET A 99 -17.81 -14.66 -14.29
CA MET A 99 -17.37 -13.50 -13.52
C MET A 99 -16.34 -13.85 -12.44
N ARG A 100 -16.11 -15.13 -12.11
CA ARG A 100 -15.19 -15.52 -11.03
C ARG A 100 -13.82 -14.87 -11.20
N ARG A 101 -13.22 -15.02 -12.38
CA ARG A 101 -11.91 -14.43 -12.69
C ARG A 101 -11.92 -12.91 -12.71
N GLN A 102 -13.04 -12.29 -13.09
CA GLN A 102 -13.15 -10.83 -13.08
C GLN A 102 -13.22 -10.29 -11.65
N VAL A 103 -13.95 -10.98 -10.77
CA VAL A 103 -14.01 -10.62 -9.34
C VAL A 103 -12.65 -10.82 -8.68
N GLU A 104 -11.99 -11.97 -8.89
CA GLU A 104 -10.63 -12.23 -8.39
C GLU A 104 -9.64 -11.15 -8.86
N PHE A 105 -9.71 -10.77 -10.14
CA PHE A 105 -8.88 -9.69 -10.68
C PHE A 105 -9.20 -8.32 -10.06
N ASN A 106 -10.48 -7.98 -9.89
CA ASN A 106 -10.90 -6.72 -9.29
C ASN A 106 -10.43 -6.62 -7.83
N GLU A 107 -10.56 -7.72 -7.07
CA GLU A 107 -10.09 -7.82 -5.69
C GLU A 107 -8.56 -7.60 -5.64
N ALA A 108 -7.79 -8.34 -6.43
CA ALA A 108 -6.34 -8.20 -6.47
C ALA A 108 -5.88 -6.79 -6.91
N LEU A 109 -6.58 -6.20 -7.89
CA LEU A 109 -6.29 -4.84 -8.35
C LEU A 109 -6.57 -3.82 -7.24
N LEU A 110 -7.72 -3.91 -6.59
CA LEU A 110 -8.09 -3.00 -5.50
C LEU A 110 -7.12 -3.12 -4.33
N ASP A 111 -6.70 -4.33 -3.96
CA ASP A 111 -5.70 -4.56 -2.92
C ASP A 111 -4.36 -3.90 -3.28
N SER A 112 -3.91 -4.07 -4.53
CA SER A 112 -2.68 -3.41 -4.99
C SER A 112 -2.79 -1.88 -4.98
N LEU A 113 -3.95 -1.32 -5.32
CA LEU A 113 -4.18 0.12 -5.30
C LEU A 113 -4.22 0.66 -3.87
N ALA A 114 -4.78 -0.08 -2.92
CA ALA A 114 -4.76 0.29 -1.50
C ALA A 114 -3.33 0.34 -0.97
N LEU A 115 -2.52 -0.68 -1.28
CA LEU A 115 -1.10 -0.72 -0.91
C LEU A 115 -0.32 0.48 -1.50
N ILE A 116 -0.49 0.75 -2.80
CA ILE A 116 0.16 1.89 -3.46
C ILE A 116 -0.27 3.21 -2.83
N TYR A 117 -1.55 3.36 -2.47
CA TYR A 117 -2.06 4.56 -1.83
C TYR A 117 -1.40 4.80 -0.47
N ASP A 118 -1.29 3.76 0.35
CA ASP A 118 -0.66 3.87 1.66
C ASP A 118 0.82 4.20 1.54
N GLU A 119 1.55 3.55 0.63
CA GLU A 119 2.95 3.85 0.33
C GLU A 119 3.15 5.30 -0.15
N GLN A 120 2.27 5.80 -1.02
CA GLN A 120 2.33 7.20 -1.46
C GLN A 120 2.08 8.17 -0.31
N ARG A 121 1.16 7.83 0.60
CA ARG A 121 0.84 8.66 1.76
C ARG A 121 1.99 8.71 2.76
N GLU A 122 2.65 7.58 3.00
CA GLU A 122 3.84 7.50 3.85
C GLU A 122 5.01 8.27 3.23
N ASN A 123 5.27 8.08 1.94
CA ASN A 123 6.31 8.82 1.22
C ASN A 123 6.05 10.34 1.25
N ALA A 124 4.81 10.79 1.05
CA ALA A 124 4.47 12.21 1.12
C ALA A 124 4.73 12.80 2.52
N ARG A 125 4.44 12.03 3.59
CA ARG A 125 4.75 12.42 4.97
C ARG A 125 6.25 12.49 5.22
N ALA A 126 7.00 11.48 4.76
CA ALA A 126 8.45 11.43 4.89
C ALA A 126 9.12 12.60 4.14
N GLN A 127 8.68 12.89 2.92
CA GLN A 127 9.16 14.04 2.14
C GLN A 127 8.84 15.38 2.82
N ALA A 128 7.65 15.53 3.40
CA ALA A 128 7.29 16.74 4.15
C ALA A 128 8.18 16.93 5.40
N ALA A 129 8.42 15.85 6.15
CA ALA A 129 9.31 15.88 7.31
C ALA A 129 10.75 16.20 6.90
N TRP A 130 11.25 15.58 5.83
CA TRP A 130 12.58 15.85 5.29
C TRP A 130 12.74 17.29 4.83
N ARG A 131 11.76 17.83 4.09
CA ARG A 131 11.76 19.24 3.66
C ARG A 131 11.87 20.19 4.86
N LYS A 132 11.13 19.90 5.93
CA LYS A 132 11.18 20.69 7.17
C LYS A 132 12.58 20.65 7.81
N ASP A 133 13.18 19.47 7.96
CA ASP A 133 14.54 19.32 8.53
C ASP A 133 15.59 20.04 7.67
N ILE A 134 15.50 19.97 6.34
CA ILE A 134 16.41 20.71 5.44
C ILE A 134 16.26 22.22 5.62
N THR A 135 15.02 22.74 5.67
CA THR A 135 14.80 24.18 5.89
C THR A 135 15.37 24.63 7.23
N GLU A 136 15.12 23.89 8.31
CA GLU A 136 15.67 24.21 9.64
C GLU A 136 17.20 24.15 9.70
N ARG A 137 17.84 23.27 8.92
CA ARG A 137 19.30 23.21 8.80
C ARG A 137 19.85 24.37 7.99
N LEU A 138 19.18 24.76 6.92
CA LEU A 138 19.57 25.93 6.11
C LEU A 138 19.48 27.20 6.95
N GLU A 139 18.40 27.41 7.70
CA GLU A 139 18.24 28.57 8.60
C GLU A 139 19.36 28.61 9.66
N ARG A 140 19.70 27.45 10.25
CA ARG A 140 20.82 27.34 11.20
C ARG A 140 22.16 27.72 10.57
N LEU A 141 22.42 27.32 9.33
CA LEU A 141 23.65 27.66 8.62
C LEU A 141 23.70 29.14 8.22
N GLU A 142 22.57 29.72 7.82
CA GLU A 142 22.46 31.15 7.52
C GLU A 142 22.72 32.00 8.77
N GLN A 143 22.18 31.60 9.93
CA GLN A 143 22.45 32.27 11.21
C GLN A 143 23.89 32.10 11.70
N ALA A 144 24.54 30.97 11.38
CA ALA A 144 25.93 30.70 11.74
C ALA A 144 26.93 31.39 10.78
N ARG A 145 26.47 31.97 9.67
CA ARG A 145 27.33 32.70 8.74
C ARG A 145 27.71 34.06 9.35
N PRO A 146 28.99 34.32 9.64
CA PRO A 146 29.41 35.62 10.14
C PRO A 146 29.11 36.71 9.09
N PRO A 147 28.80 37.96 9.50
CA PRO A 147 28.55 39.04 8.56
C PRO A 147 29.78 39.20 7.65
N ASP A 148 29.55 39.24 6.34
CA ASP A 148 30.59 39.50 5.36
C ASP A 148 31.32 40.78 5.78
N ARG A 149 32.63 40.66 6.05
CA ARG A 149 33.48 41.83 6.29
C ARG A 149 33.57 42.57 4.96
N GLU A 150 32.72 43.58 4.81
CA GLU A 150 32.83 44.59 3.75
C GLU A 150 34.28 45.13 3.75
N ARG A 151 34.92 45.06 2.59
CA ARG A 151 36.25 45.61 2.31
C ARG A 151 36.15 47.06 1.87
#